data_AF-A0A5C9BI15-F1
#
_entry.id   AF-A0A5C9BI15-F1
#
_cell.length_a   1.000
_cell.length_b   1.000
_cell.length_c   1.000
_cell.angle_alpha   90.00
_cell.angle_beta   90.00
_cell.angle_gamma   90.00
#
_symmetry.space_group_name_H-M   'P 1'
#
loop_
_entity.id
_entity.type
_entity.pdbx_description
1 polymer ?
#
loop_
_entity_poly.entity_id
_entity_poly.type
_entity_poly.pdbx_seq_one_letter_code
_entity_poly.pdbx_strand_id
1 'polypeptide(L)'
;MVALSSRSYGATILNIHNGPLMRAFPFFGNLMLIDFIPTLTVSHSQIAVFSRCLENPYNDWQDQHVAQGFAWREHSVSFRTLNEFGPCLIEIGLSDHHPPSNDVIRSIRVPFTVQDDGQVEIASIGDSAPLSITPGPYSLLFQILGVSPEGTEKIRLTFARKEPLDFAIIQADEQIQADVPLCLTATVAC
;
A
#
# COMPACT_ATOMS: atom_id res chain seq x y z
N MET A 1 37.94 -21.65 7.79
CA MET A 1 37.02 -22.48 6.99
C MET A 1 35.71 -22.54 7.76
N VAL A 2 34.74 -21.69 7.39
CA VAL A 2 33.42 -21.60 8.04
C VAL A 2 32.38 -21.86 6.97
N ALA A 3 31.55 -22.88 7.16
CA ALA A 3 30.54 -23.32 6.23
C ALA A 3 29.29 -22.44 6.32
N LEU A 4 28.84 -21.93 5.17
CA LEU A 4 27.56 -21.23 5.02
C LEU A 4 26.42 -22.25 4.96
N SER A 5 25.47 -22.16 5.89
CA SER A 5 24.22 -22.91 5.89
C SER A 5 23.20 -22.19 4.98
N SER A 6 22.99 -22.70 3.78
CA SER A 6 21.89 -22.29 2.89
C SER A 6 20.57 -22.95 3.35
N ARG A 7 19.62 -22.17 3.85
CA ARG A 7 18.24 -22.65 4.02
C ARG A 7 17.49 -22.50 2.69
N SER A 8 17.20 -23.64 2.07
CA SER A 8 16.27 -23.76 0.95
C SER A 8 14.84 -23.53 1.45
N TYR A 9 14.15 -22.52 0.91
CA TYR A 9 12.70 -22.40 1.02
C TYR A 9 12.08 -23.11 -0.19
N GLY A 10 11.56 -24.31 0.01
CA GLY A 10 10.88 -25.07 -1.02
C GLY A 10 9.49 -24.50 -1.29
N ALA A 11 9.28 -23.96 -2.49
CA ALA A 11 7.94 -23.73 -3.01
C ALA A 11 7.32 -25.10 -3.36
N THR A 12 6.30 -25.53 -2.61
CA THR A 12 5.51 -26.71 -2.98
C THR A 12 4.47 -26.27 -4.00
N ILE A 13 4.67 -26.64 -5.26
CA ILE A 13 3.65 -26.51 -6.31
C ILE A 13 2.68 -27.68 -6.14
N LEU A 14 1.48 -27.42 -5.61
CA LEU A 14 0.38 -28.37 -5.65
C LEU A 14 -0.21 -28.35 -7.07
N ASN A 15 0.04 -29.43 -7.81
CA ASN A 15 -0.52 -29.62 -9.15
C ASN A 15 -1.98 -30.07 -9.00
N ILE A 16 -2.94 -29.17 -9.25
CA ILE A 16 -4.38 -29.48 -9.23
C ILE A 16 -4.95 -29.25 -10.62
N HIS A 17 -5.58 -30.29 -11.17
CA HIS A 17 -6.20 -30.31 -12.50
C HIS A 17 -7.26 -29.22 -12.69
N ASN A 18 -7.16 -28.53 -13.84
CA ASN A 18 -8.22 -27.83 -14.57
C ASN A 18 -9.14 -26.89 -13.76
N GLY A 19 -8.60 -25.72 -13.42
CA GLY A 19 -9.31 -24.50 -13.02
C GLY A 19 -8.40 -23.27 -13.25
N PRO A 20 -8.92 -22.03 -13.29
CA PRO A 20 -8.07 -20.85 -13.48
C PRO A 20 -7.00 -20.80 -12.37
N LEU A 21 -5.76 -20.49 -12.74
CA LEU A 21 -4.59 -20.44 -11.86
C LEU A 21 -4.88 -19.58 -10.61
N MET A 22 -5.28 -20.21 -9.52
CA MET A 22 -5.30 -19.59 -8.20
C MET A 22 -3.83 -19.36 -7.82
N ARG A 23 -3.39 -18.10 -7.82
CA ARG A 23 -2.05 -17.75 -7.35
C ARG A 23 -1.98 -18.12 -5.86
N ALA A 24 -1.10 -19.05 -5.51
CA ALA A 24 -0.80 -19.35 -4.12
C ALA A 24 -0.03 -18.17 -3.54
N PHE A 25 -0.68 -17.38 -2.68
CA PHE A 25 -0.05 -16.24 -2.03
C PHE A 25 0.72 -16.69 -0.77
N PRO A 26 1.96 -16.23 -0.57
CA PRO A 26 2.72 -16.58 0.61
C PRO A 26 2.14 -15.89 1.86
N PHE A 27 2.20 -16.59 3.00
CA PHE A 27 1.94 -16.02 4.32
C PHE A 27 3.26 -15.54 4.94
N PHE A 28 3.24 -14.33 5.49
CA PHE A 28 4.35 -13.79 6.29
C PHE A 28 3.85 -13.53 7.71
N GLY A 29 3.98 -14.51 8.60
CA GLY A 29 3.35 -14.45 9.92
C GLY A 29 1.82 -14.40 9.81
N ASN A 30 1.20 -13.33 10.32
CA ASN A 30 -0.25 -13.09 10.26
C ASN A 30 -0.71 -12.31 9.03
N LEU A 31 0.20 -11.95 8.12
CA LEU A 31 -0.12 -11.26 6.88
C LEU A 31 -0.50 -12.27 5.78
N MET A 32 -1.73 -12.15 5.27
CA MET A 32 -2.19 -12.87 4.08
C MET A 32 -2.06 -11.93 2.88
N LEU A 33 -1.11 -12.21 1.98
CA LEU A 33 -1.11 -11.51 0.70
C LEU A 33 -2.35 -11.95 -0.09
N ILE A 34 -3.08 -10.97 -0.63
CA ILE A 34 -4.32 -11.20 -1.38
C ILE A 34 -4.19 -10.79 -2.84
N ASP A 35 -3.24 -9.91 -3.15
CA ASP A 35 -2.93 -9.53 -4.51
C ASP A 35 -1.49 -9.02 -4.65
N PHE A 36 -1.05 -8.92 -5.89
CA PHE A 36 0.27 -8.50 -6.28
C PHE A 36 0.24 -7.81 -7.65
N ILE A 37 0.57 -6.52 -7.66
CA ILE A 37 0.70 -5.72 -8.88
C ILE A 37 2.19 -5.68 -9.25
N PRO A 38 2.63 -6.44 -10.27
CA PRO A 38 4.05 -6.56 -10.61
C PRO A 38 4.65 -5.25 -11.11
N THR A 39 3.84 -4.41 -11.75
CA THR A 39 4.24 -3.09 -12.22
C THR A 39 3.01 -2.19 -12.19
N LEU A 40 3.11 -1.10 -11.44
CA LEU A 40 2.24 0.07 -11.53
C LEU A 40 3.13 1.28 -11.81
N THR A 41 2.86 2.01 -12.89
CA THR A 41 3.65 3.18 -13.29
C THR A 41 3.21 4.39 -12.48
N VAL A 42 4.07 4.83 -11.57
CA VAL A 42 3.86 6.05 -10.81
C VAL A 42 4.15 7.26 -11.68
N SER A 43 3.29 8.26 -11.54
CA SER A 43 3.44 9.61 -12.07
C SER A 43 2.99 10.59 -10.99
N HIS A 44 3.60 11.78 -10.96
CA HIS A 44 3.32 12.82 -9.96
C HIS A 44 3.53 12.36 -8.50
N SER A 45 4.54 11.52 -8.26
CA SER A 45 4.94 11.06 -6.93
C SER A 45 3.82 10.45 -6.07
N GLN A 46 2.81 9.78 -6.65
CA GLN A 46 1.68 9.29 -5.84
C GLN A 46 1.18 7.89 -6.22
N ILE A 47 0.73 7.18 -5.19
CA ILE A 47 -0.17 6.03 -5.31
C ILE A 47 -1.42 6.33 -4.50
N ALA A 48 -2.58 6.19 -5.14
CA ALA A 48 -3.89 6.37 -4.57
C ALA A 48 -4.59 5.03 -4.30
N VAL A 49 -5.37 5.00 -3.23
CA VAL A 49 -6.29 3.93 -2.87
C VAL A 49 -7.66 4.55 -2.69
N PHE A 50 -8.63 4.14 -3.50
CA PHE A 50 -9.96 4.73 -3.45
C PHE A 50 -11.08 3.75 -3.79
N SER A 51 -12.30 4.10 -3.39
CA SER A 51 -13.49 3.32 -3.78
C SER A 51 -13.75 3.44 -5.27
N ARG A 52 -13.96 2.32 -5.96
CA ARG A 52 -14.00 2.28 -7.43
C ARG A 52 -15.06 3.18 -8.08
N CYS A 53 -16.19 3.40 -7.41
CA CYS A 53 -17.27 4.26 -7.90
C CYS A 53 -17.07 5.75 -7.60
N LEU A 54 -15.91 6.17 -7.09
CA LEU A 54 -15.64 7.56 -6.77
C LEU A 54 -15.31 8.36 -8.05
N GLU A 55 -16.19 9.30 -8.41
CA GLU A 55 -16.13 10.04 -9.69
C GLU A 55 -14.84 10.86 -9.86
N ASN A 56 -14.38 11.51 -8.80
CA ASN A 56 -13.12 12.26 -8.78
C ASN A 56 -12.23 11.65 -7.70
N PRO A 57 -11.36 10.68 -8.02
CA PRO A 57 -10.69 9.89 -7.00
C PRO A 57 -9.45 10.55 -6.41
N TYR A 58 -8.78 11.44 -7.14
CA TYR A 58 -7.54 12.06 -6.70
C TYR A 58 -7.76 13.21 -5.72
N ASN A 59 -6.80 13.37 -4.82
CA ASN A 59 -6.82 14.38 -3.76
C ASN A 59 -6.01 15.61 -4.20
N ASP A 60 -6.50 16.79 -3.81
CA ASP A 60 -5.74 18.02 -3.92
C ASP A 60 -4.65 18.07 -2.84
N TRP A 61 -3.40 18.14 -3.30
CA TRP A 61 -2.23 18.12 -2.43
C TRP A 61 -1.88 19.54 -2.00
N GLN A 62 -1.90 19.77 -0.69
CA GLN A 62 -1.42 21.01 -0.07
C GLN A 62 -0.02 20.76 0.50
N ASP A 63 0.73 21.82 0.79
CA ASP A 63 2.11 21.70 1.32
C ASP A 63 2.19 20.81 2.57
N GLN A 64 1.16 20.87 3.43
CA GLN A 64 1.05 20.01 4.61
C GLN A 64 0.89 18.52 4.24
N HIS A 65 0.10 18.21 3.20
CA HIS A 65 -0.03 16.85 2.68
C HIS A 65 1.30 16.34 2.12
N VAL A 66 2.01 17.19 1.38
CA VAL A 66 3.33 16.87 0.82
C VAL A 66 4.33 16.59 1.93
N ALA A 67 4.33 17.41 2.99
CA ALA A 67 5.20 17.26 4.15
C ALA A 67 4.88 16.00 4.97
N GLN A 68 3.62 15.65 5.19
CA GLN A 68 3.25 14.44 5.95
C GLN A 68 3.31 13.15 5.11
N GLY A 69 3.43 13.27 3.78
CA GLY A 69 3.55 12.13 2.87
C GLY A 69 2.23 11.47 2.46
N PHE A 70 1.08 12.05 2.81
CA PHE A 70 -0.23 11.56 2.38
C PHE A 70 -1.27 12.68 2.31
N ALA A 71 -2.24 12.54 1.42
CA ALA A 71 -3.45 13.35 1.36
C ALA A 71 -4.65 12.41 1.52
N TRP A 72 -5.55 12.70 2.46
CA TRP A 72 -6.67 11.81 2.79
C TRP A 72 -8.00 12.54 2.76
N ARG A 73 -9.04 11.88 2.25
CA ARG A 73 -10.44 12.24 2.46
C ARG A 73 -11.29 10.98 2.46
N GLU A 74 -12.58 11.15 2.71
CA GLU A 74 -13.51 10.03 2.68
C GLU A 74 -13.43 9.28 1.34
N HIS A 75 -13.29 7.95 1.43
CA HIS A 75 -13.17 7.01 0.31
C HIS A 75 -11.92 7.16 -0.59
N SER A 76 -10.97 8.04 -0.27
CA SER A 76 -9.74 8.21 -1.04
C SER A 76 -8.54 8.65 -0.21
N VAL A 77 -7.43 7.94 -0.37
CA VAL A 77 -6.14 8.38 0.13
C VAL A 77 -5.11 8.29 -0.98
N SER A 78 -4.24 9.30 -1.07
CA SER A 78 -3.02 9.26 -1.88
C SER A 78 -1.81 9.29 -0.95
N PHE A 79 -0.86 8.38 -1.18
CA PHE A 79 0.42 8.34 -0.51
C PHE A 79 1.51 8.83 -1.45
N ARG A 80 2.44 9.61 -0.91
CA ARG A 80 3.60 10.09 -1.65
C ARG A 80 4.60 8.94 -1.81
N THR A 81 5.12 8.74 -3.01
CA THR A 81 6.22 7.81 -3.31
C THR A 81 7.58 8.49 -3.09
N LEU A 82 8.70 7.76 -3.28
CA LEU A 82 10.04 8.36 -3.21
C LEU A 82 10.42 9.04 -4.53
N ASN A 83 10.00 8.44 -5.64
CA ASN A 83 10.28 8.87 -7.00
C ASN A 83 9.06 9.58 -7.60
N GLU A 84 9.32 10.59 -8.42
CA GLU A 84 8.28 11.33 -9.13
C GLU A 84 7.59 10.50 -10.22
N PHE A 85 8.39 9.70 -10.93
CA PHE A 85 7.95 8.87 -12.03
C PHE A 85 8.74 7.55 -12.04
N GLY A 86 8.07 6.44 -12.34
CA GLY A 86 8.73 5.15 -12.54
C GLY A 86 7.90 3.96 -12.10
N PRO A 87 8.43 2.73 -12.29
CA PRO A 87 7.73 1.53 -11.90
C PRO A 87 7.72 1.35 -10.37
N CYS A 88 6.57 0.89 -9.87
CA CYS A 88 6.43 0.36 -8.52
C CYS A 88 5.93 -1.08 -8.59
N LEU A 89 6.38 -1.88 -7.64
CA LEU A 89 5.84 -3.20 -7.34
C LEU A 89 5.00 -3.07 -6.07
N ILE A 90 3.74 -3.53 -6.12
CA ILE A 90 2.81 -3.38 -4.99
C ILE A 90 2.37 -4.75 -4.49
N GLU A 91 2.67 -5.02 -3.22
CA GLU A 91 2.14 -6.14 -2.45
C GLU A 91 0.89 -5.70 -1.70
N ILE A 92 -0.18 -6.49 -1.77
CA ILE A 92 -1.44 -6.16 -1.10
C ILE A 92 -1.77 -7.28 -0.12
N GLY A 93 -1.99 -6.91 1.14
CA GLY A 93 -2.26 -7.87 2.21
C GLY A 93 -3.46 -7.53 3.07
N LEU A 94 -4.10 -8.59 3.58
CA LEU A 94 -5.06 -8.53 4.67
C LEU A 94 -4.44 -9.11 5.94
N SER A 95 -4.78 -8.51 7.08
CA SER A 95 -4.32 -8.98 8.38
C SER A 95 -5.29 -8.57 9.49
N ASP A 96 -5.19 -9.22 10.64
CA ASP A 96 -5.83 -8.72 11.86
C ASP A 96 -5.06 -7.52 12.41
N HIS A 97 -3.73 -7.58 12.41
CA HIS A 97 -2.81 -6.58 12.96
C HIS A 97 -1.75 -6.19 11.94
N HIS A 98 -1.26 -4.96 12.03
CA HIS A 98 -0.21 -4.49 11.13
C HIS A 98 1.07 -5.33 11.29
N PRO A 99 1.74 -5.69 10.19
CA PRO A 99 3.04 -6.33 10.26
C PRO A 99 4.06 -5.35 10.88
N PRO A 100 5.12 -5.84 11.55
CA PRO A 100 6.17 -4.98 12.08
C PRO A 100 6.78 -4.08 10.98
N SER A 101 7.02 -2.80 11.29
CA SER A 101 7.67 -1.83 10.40
C SER A 101 9.20 -1.85 10.51
N ASN A 102 9.79 -3.01 10.80
CA ASN A 102 11.26 -3.13 10.86
C ASN A 102 11.82 -3.04 9.44
N ASP A 103 12.92 -2.30 9.28
CA ASP A 103 13.65 -2.15 8.01
C ASP A 103 12.83 -1.57 6.84
N VAL A 104 11.82 -0.74 7.13
CA VAL A 104 11.07 0.01 6.11
C VAL A 104 11.60 1.44 5.98
N ILE A 105 11.53 2.00 4.77
CA ILE A 105 11.95 3.39 4.49
C ILE A 105 10.89 4.37 5.03
N ARG A 106 9.62 4.12 4.71
CA ARG A 106 8.48 4.95 5.07
C ARG A 106 7.32 4.07 5.52
N SER A 107 6.61 4.47 6.57
CA SER A 107 5.42 3.76 7.06
C SER A 107 4.37 4.74 7.56
N ILE A 108 3.20 4.72 6.93
CA ILE A 108 2.09 5.64 7.20
C ILE A 108 0.81 4.82 7.40
N ARG A 109 0.05 5.14 8.44
CA ARG A 109 -1.23 4.53 8.78
C ARG A 109 -2.34 5.57 8.65
N VAL A 110 -3.43 5.19 7.99
CA VAL A 110 -4.64 6.00 7.84
C VAL A 110 -5.89 5.12 8.00
N PRO A 111 -7.03 5.68 8.43
CA PRO A 111 -8.30 4.97 8.34
C PRO A 111 -8.74 4.85 6.87
N PHE A 112 -9.30 3.71 6.48
CA PHE A 112 -9.90 3.52 5.16
C PHE A 112 -11.10 2.58 5.24
N THR A 113 -12.22 2.99 4.67
CA THR A 113 -13.46 2.19 4.67
C THR A 113 -13.72 1.64 3.28
N VAL A 114 -13.65 0.31 3.14
CA VAL A 114 -14.09 -0.39 1.93
C VAL A 114 -15.62 -0.42 1.94
N GLN A 115 -16.23 0.08 0.87
CA GLN A 115 -17.68 0.17 0.71
C GLN A 115 -18.34 -1.21 0.53
N ASP A 116 -19.67 -1.25 0.57
CA ASP A 116 -20.46 -2.49 0.52
C ASP A 116 -20.25 -3.32 -0.75
N ASP A 117 -19.84 -2.69 -1.86
CA ASP A 117 -19.51 -3.36 -3.12
C ASP A 117 -18.14 -4.09 -3.08
N GLY A 118 -17.33 -3.81 -2.06
CA GLY A 118 -15.99 -4.37 -1.90
C GLY A 118 -14.98 -3.91 -2.97
N GLN A 119 -15.32 -2.92 -3.80
CA GLN A 119 -14.50 -2.53 -4.96
C GLN A 119 -13.59 -1.35 -4.64
N VAL A 120 -12.29 -1.60 -4.68
CA VAL A 120 -11.22 -0.60 -4.49
C VAL A 120 -10.39 -0.52 -5.77
N GLU A 121 -9.80 0.64 -6.02
CA GLU A 121 -8.79 0.83 -7.06
C GLU A 121 -7.47 1.24 -6.39
N ILE A 122 -6.37 0.63 -6.84
CA ILE A 122 -5.00 1.06 -6.53
C ILE A 122 -4.45 1.71 -7.77
N ALA A 123 -4.14 3.00 -7.72
CA ALA A 123 -3.84 3.76 -8.93
C ALA A 123 -2.74 4.79 -8.77
N SER A 124 -2.24 5.23 -9.90
CA SER A 124 -1.46 6.44 -10.11
C SER A 124 -2.09 7.18 -11.29
N ILE A 125 -1.66 8.42 -11.55
CA ILE A 125 -2.14 9.15 -12.73
C ILE A 125 -1.69 8.40 -13.99
N GLY A 126 -2.68 7.85 -14.71
CA GLY A 126 -2.49 7.12 -15.98
C GLY A 126 -2.34 5.60 -15.87
N ASP A 127 -2.34 5.03 -14.66
CA ASP A 127 -2.24 3.57 -14.44
C ASP A 127 -3.05 3.14 -13.20
N SER A 128 -3.75 2.01 -13.27
CA SER A 128 -4.63 1.56 -12.19
C SER A 128 -4.86 0.06 -12.21
N ALA A 129 -5.06 -0.52 -11.04
CA ALA A 129 -5.43 -1.91 -10.85
C ALA A 129 -6.63 -2.05 -9.91
N PRO A 130 -7.71 -2.73 -10.35
CA PRO A 130 -8.86 -2.98 -9.50
C PRO A 130 -8.55 -4.06 -8.46
N LEU A 131 -9.17 -3.94 -7.30
CA LEU A 131 -9.00 -4.84 -6.18
C LEU A 131 -10.34 -5.10 -5.49
N SER A 132 -10.62 -6.37 -5.18
CA SER A 132 -11.77 -6.76 -4.38
C SER A 132 -11.34 -7.05 -2.94
N ILE A 133 -11.89 -6.31 -1.98
CA ILE A 133 -11.67 -6.50 -0.54
C ILE A 133 -13.03 -6.68 0.12
N THR A 134 -13.10 -7.50 1.17
CA THR A 134 -14.31 -7.58 1.99
C THR A 134 -14.69 -6.19 2.53
N PRO A 135 -15.96 -5.77 2.46
CA PRO A 135 -16.40 -4.49 3.02
C PRO A 135 -16.07 -4.32 4.50
N GLY A 136 -15.94 -3.06 4.91
CA GLY A 136 -15.76 -2.65 6.31
C GLY A 136 -14.62 -1.67 6.53
N PRO A 137 -14.44 -1.24 7.79
CA PRO A 137 -13.36 -0.35 8.17
C PRO A 137 -12.04 -1.11 8.27
N TYR A 138 -10.97 -0.47 7.82
CA TYR A 138 -9.61 -0.95 7.95
C TYR A 138 -8.70 0.18 8.40
N SER A 139 -7.69 -0.19 9.17
CA SER A 139 -6.48 0.61 9.29
C SER A 139 -5.57 0.26 8.12
N LEU A 140 -5.44 1.17 7.16
CA LEU A 140 -4.61 0.98 5.97
C LEU A 140 -3.19 1.43 6.28
N LEU A 141 -2.25 0.49 6.21
CA LEU A 141 -0.84 0.74 6.34
C LEU A 141 -0.19 0.76 4.95
N PHE A 142 0.41 1.89 4.63
CA PHE A 142 1.31 2.07 3.51
C PHE A 142 2.76 1.91 3.99
N GLN A 143 3.54 1.07 3.32
CA GLN A 143 4.96 0.88 3.59
C GLN A 143 5.77 0.92 2.30
N ILE A 144 6.89 1.65 2.31
CA ILE A 144 7.94 1.53 1.30
C ILE A 144 9.02 0.63 1.89
N LEU A 145 9.14 -0.58 1.36
CA LEU A 145 10.04 -1.63 1.87
C LEU A 145 11.47 -1.49 1.36
N GLY A 146 11.66 -0.78 0.26
CA GLY A 146 12.95 -0.65 -0.40
C GLY A 146 12.83 -0.15 -1.82
N VAL A 147 13.97 0.16 -2.43
CA VAL A 147 14.11 0.51 -3.85
C VAL A 147 15.11 -0.44 -4.47
N SER A 148 14.76 -1.05 -5.60
CA SER A 148 15.68 -1.91 -6.34
C SER A 148 16.83 -1.10 -6.96
N PRO A 149 17.96 -1.71 -7.34
CA PRO A 149 19.04 -1.01 -8.04
C PRO A 149 18.60 -0.31 -9.33
N GLU A 150 17.55 -0.80 -9.97
CA GLU A 150 16.94 -0.26 -11.19
C GLU A 150 15.94 0.87 -10.90
N GLY A 151 15.77 1.25 -9.63
CA GLY A 151 14.87 2.33 -9.20
C GLY A 151 13.43 1.92 -8.97
N THR A 152 13.11 0.62 -8.97
CA THR A 152 11.73 0.15 -8.71
C THR A 152 11.42 0.19 -7.21
N GLU A 153 10.43 0.98 -6.81
CA GLU A 153 9.97 0.99 -5.41
C GLU A 153 9.17 -0.28 -5.10
N LYS A 154 9.46 -0.89 -3.95
CA LYS A 154 8.68 -1.99 -3.41
C LYS A 154 7.75 -1.47 -2.33
N ILE A 155 6.45 -1.44 -2.63
CA ILE A 155 5.41 -0.91 -1.76
C ILE A 155 4.54 -2.04 -1.24
N ARG A 156 4.12 -1.93 0.01
CA ARG A 156 3.12 -2.82 0.60
C ARG A 156 1.94 -2.01 1.15
N LEU A 157 0.75 -2.43 0.78
CA LEU A 157 -0.51 -1.95 1.33
C LEU A 157 -1.11 -3.06 2.20
N THR A 158 -1.30 -2.78 3.49
CA THR A 158 -1.92 -3.73 4.41
C THR A 158 -3.21 -3.19 4.98
N PHE A 159 -4.31 -3.90 4.75
CA PHE A 159 -5.62 -3.62 5.31
C PHE A 159 -5.79 -4.42 6.61
N ALA A 160 -5.69 -3.76 7.77
CA ALA A 160 -5.81 -4.41 9.07
C ALA A 160 -7.16 -4.13 9.76
N ARG A 161 -7.76 -5.15 10.38
CA ARG A 161 -9.10 -5.05 11.00
C ARG A 161 -9.11 -4.73 12.50
N LYS A 162 -8.04 -5.04 13.23
CA LYS A 162 -7.96 -4.91 14.70
C LYS A 162 -6.92 -3.88 15.14
N GLU A 163 -6.58 -2.95 14.26
CA GLU A 163 -5.71 -1.81 14.52
C GLU A 163 -6.53 -0.55 14.81
N PRO A 164 -5.96 0.46 15.49
CA PRO A 164 -6.57 1.77 15.60
C PRO A 164 -6.90 2.37 14.21
N LEU A 165 -8.11 2.92 14.10
CA LEU A 165 -8.57 3.68 12.93
C LEU A 165 -8.15 5.15 13.07
N ASP A 166 -6.86 5.38 13.27
CA ASP A 166 -6.26 6.70 13.44
C ASP A 166 -5.26 7.01 12.32
N PHE A 167 -4.66 8.19 12.40
CA PHE A 167 -3.62 8.63 11.49
C PHE A 167 -2.29 8.62 12.22
N ALA A 168 -1.27 8.00 11.61
CA ALA A 168 0.07 7.99 12.18
C ALA A 168 1.14 7.91 11.08
N ILE A 169 2.19 8.71 11.23
CA ILE A 169 3.47 8.49 10.54
C ILE A 169 4.31 7.63 11.49
N ILE A 170 4.41 6.34 11.19
CA ILE A 170 5.10 5.36 12.05
C ILE A 170 6.61 5.41 11.79
N GLN A 171 6.99 5.60 10.53
CA GLN A 171 8.38 5.74 10.09
C GLN A 171 8.43 6.81 8.99
N ALA A 172 9.25 7.83 9.18
CA ALA A 172 9.54 8.85 8.19
C ALA A 172 10.95 8.67 7.60
N ASP A 173 11.08 8.90 6.30
CA ASP A 173 12.35 9.16 5.63
C ASP A 173 12.63 10.67 5.55
N GLU A 174 13.71 11.06 4.88
CA GLU A 174 14.15 12.45 4.75
C GLU A 174 13.22 13.37 3.95
N GLN A 175 12.28 12.82 3.16
CA GLN A 175 11.39 13.63 2.32
C GLN A 175 10.06 14.02 3.00
N ILE A 176 9.78 13.50 4.20
CA ILE A 176 8.54 13.77 4.96
C ILE A 176 8.85 14.15 6.42
N GLN A 177 7.87 14.73 7.12
CA GLN A 177 8.00 15.26 8.47
C GLN A 177 7.00 14.59 9.41
N ALA A 178 7.50 13.91 10.44
CA ALA A 178 6.66 13.24 11.45
C ALA A 178 6.25 14.16 12.61
N ASP A 179 6.99 15.24 12.86
CA ASP A 179 6.86 16.07 14.06
C ASP A 179 5.98 17.32 13.87
N VAL A 180 5.23 17.39 12.78
CA VAL A 180 4.32 18.50 12.48
C VAL A 180 2.86 18.05 12.64
N PRO A 181 1.93 18.96 13.00
CA PRO A 181 0.51 18.62 13.04
C PRO A 181 0.03 18.09 11.69
N LEU A 182 -0.66 16.94 11.72
CA LEU A 182 -1.19 16.31 10.51
C LEU A 182 -2.40 17.08 9.98
N CYS A 183 -2.42 17.31 8.67
CA CYS A 183 -3.61 17.74 7.94
C CYS A 183 -4.43 16.50 7.54
N LEU A 184 -5.56 16.29 8.21
CA LEU A 184 -6.33 15.06 8.11
C LEU A 184 -7.46 15.12 7.07
N THR A 185 -7.52 16.18 6.27
CA THR A 185 -8.58 16.38 5.28
C THR A 185 -8.04 17.02 4.02
N ALA A 186 -8.27 16.38 2.88
CA ALA A 186 -8.03 16.90 1.55
C ALA A 186 -9.35 17.19 0.83
N THR A 187 -9.27 18.01 -0.21
CA THR A 187 -10.34 18.24 -1.17
C THR A 187 -10.11 17.43 -2.45
N VAL A 188 -11.11 17.41 -3.32
CA VAL A 188 -10.97 16.84 -4.67
C VAL A 188 -9.96 17.65 -5.47
N ALA A 189 -9.09 16.98 -6.23
CA ALA A 189 -8.17 17.65 -7.16
C ALA A 189 -8.96 18.41 -8.26
N CYS A 190 -8.50 19.63 -8.59
CA CYS A 190 -9.13 20.47 -9.60
C CYS A 190 -8.78 20.08 -11.04
#